data_AF-A0A354EZA0-F1
#
_entry.id   AF-A0A354EZA0-F1
#
_cell.length_a   1.000
_cell.length_b   1.000
_cell.length_c   1.000
_cell.angle_alpha   90.00
_cell.angle_beta   90.00
_cell.angle_gamma   90.00
#
_symmetry.space_group_name_H-M   'P 1'
#
loop_
_entity.id
_entity.type
_entity.pdbx_description
1 polymer ?
#
loop_
_entity_poly.entity_id
_entity_poly.type
_entity_poly.pdbx_seq_one_letter_code
_entity_poly.pdbx_strand_id
1 'polypeptide(L)'
;MEKLFRTNSMIWFHIILLFPLASTAYEHDEIQNHIKPGTIIFIGETHQHVESVLLIKRLIEASVNDSQCPILALEIDDRQQGAIDKAM
;
A
#
# COMPACT_ATOMS: atom_id res chain seq x y z
N MET A 1 58.27 25.74 -19.14
CA MET A 1 57.63 24.42 -19.36
C MET A 1 56.30 24.48 -18.61
N GLU A 2 55.33 25.28 -19.05
CA GLU A 2 54.46 25.01 -20.20
C GLU A 2 54.08 23.54 -20.36
N LYS A 3 52.75 23.32 -20.34
CA LYS A 3 51.99 22.11 -20.66
C LYS A 3 51.79 21.15 -19.49
N LEU A 4 50.61 21.26 -18.86
CA LEU A 4 49.71 20.12 -18.64
C LEU A 4 48.41 20.59 -17.98
N PHE A 5 47.74 21.58 -18.58
CA PHE A 5 46.32 21.86 -18.29
C PHE A 5 45.50 21.46 -19.50
N ARG A 6 45.37 20.14 -19.70
CA ARG A 6 44.53 19.58 -20.74
C ARG A 6 43.69 18.47 -20.11
N THR A 7 42.38 18.66 -20.28
CA THR A 7 41.31 17.66 -20.19
C THR A 7 41.10 16.98 -18.84
N ASN A 8 40.02 17.35 -18.16
CA ASN A 8 39.08 16.41 -17.52
C ASN A 8 37.77 17.12 -17.15
N SER A 9 37.12 17.74 -18.14
CA SER A 9 35.80 18.40 -17.99
C SER A 9 34.61 17.44 -18.21
N MET A 10 34.85 16.12 -18.30
CA MET A 10 33.83 15.16 -18.74
C MET A 10 33.53 14.05 -17.72
N ILE A 11 34.08 14.11 -16.51
CA ILE A 11 33.82 13.10 -15.46
C ILE A 11 32.74 13.58 -14.46
N TRP A 12 32.45 14.88 -14.41
CA TRP A 12 31.51 15.46 -13.44
C TRP A 12 30.02 15.31 -13.78
N PHE A 13 29.68 14.99 -15.04
CA PHE A 13 28.27 14.88 -15.46
C PHE A 13 27.65 13.49 -15.32
N HIS A 14 28.41 12.47 -14.87
CA HIS A 14 27.90 11.10 -14.78
C HIS A 14 27.55 10.65 -13.36
N ILE A 15 27.81 11.47 -12.34
CA ILE A 15 27.52 11.13 -10.95
C ILE A 15 26.06 11.46 -10.55
N ILE A 16 25.35 12.28 -11.34
CA ILE A 16 24.01 12.78 -10.98
C ILE A 16 22.87 11.76 -11.28
N LEU A 17 23.13 10.70 -12.05
CA LEU A 17 22.09 9.72 -12.44
C LEU A 17 22.01 8.46 -11.57
N LEU A 18 22.79 8.38 -10.48
CA LEU A 18 22.80 7.23 -9.58
C LEU A 18 22.09 7.47 -8.25
N PHE A 19 21.32 8.55 -8.11
CA PHE A 19 20.36 8.64 -7.02
C PHE A 19 19.11 7.85 -7.42
N PRO A 20 18.90 6.61 -6.93
CA PRO A 20 17.56 6.06 -6.97
C PRO A 20 16.68 7.07 -6.22
N LEU A 21 15.72 7.66 -6.91
CA LEU A 21 14.58 8.24 -6.21
C LEU A 21 14.04 7.10 -5.36
N ALA A 22 14.27 7.18 -4.05
CA ALA A 22 13.67 6.28 -3.11
C ALA A 22 12.16 6.54 -3.22
N SER A 23 11.48 5.71 -4.00
CA SER A 23 10.02 5.63 -3.95
C SER A 23 9.69 5.15 -2.55
N THR A 24 9.33 6.09 -1.67
CA THR A 24 8.73 5.73 -0.39
C THR A 24 7.40 5.07 -0.71
N ALA A 25 7.29 3.78 -0.41
CA ALA A 25 5.99 3.14 -0.36
C ALA A 25 5.19 3.90 0.70
N TYR A 26 4.08 4.52 0.30
CA TYR A 26 3.17 5.14 1.26
C TYR A 26 2.75 4.08 2.27
N GLU A 27 3.10 4.32 3.53
CA GLU A 27 2.95 3.35 4.60
C GLU A 27 1.45 3.05 4.76
N HIS A 28 1.08 1.77 4.70
CA HIS A 28 -0.30 1.33 4.93
C HIS A 28 -0.80 1.66 6.36
N ASP A 29 0.13 2.09 7.23
CA ASP A 29 -0.10 2.50 8.61
C ASP A 29 -1.14 3.62 8.75
N GLU A 30 -1.24 4.54 7.79
CA GLU A 30 -2.22 5.62 7.94
C GLU A 30 -3.66 5.09 8.00
N ILE A 31 -4.05 4.13 7.16
CA ILE A 31 -5.42 3.59 7.21
C ILE A 31 -5.64 2.81 8.51
N GLN A 32 -4.67 1.97 8.90
CA GLN A 32 -4.76 1.17 10.12
C GLN A 32 -4.94 2.03 11.37
N ASN A 33 -4.24 3.16 11.48
CA ASN A 33 -4.35 4.09 12.61
C ASN A 33 -5.75 4.73 12.75
N HIS A 34 -6.58 4.67 11.70
CA HIS A 34 -7.96 5.15 11.72
C HIS A 34 -8.97 4.03 12.04
N ILE A 35 -8.57 2.75 12.00
CA ILE A 35 -9.42 1.62 12.40
C ILE A 35 -9.48 1.54 13.93
N LYS A 36 -10.52 2.15 14.50
CA LYS A 36 -10.74 2.20 15.94
C LYS A 36 -12.02 1.46 16.34
N PRO A 37 -12.09 0.89 17.55
CA PRO A 37 -13.32 0.29 18.06
C PRO A 37 -14.51 1.26 17.98
N GLY A 38 -15.65 0.76 17.52
CA GLY A 38 -16.88 1.55 17.38
C GLY A 38 -16.95 2.47 16.17
N THR A 39 -16.01 2.36 15.23
CA THR A 39 -16.03 3.11 13.96
C THR A 39 -16.54 2.25 12.80
N ILE A 40 -17.10 2.91 11.79
CA ILE A 40 -17.46 2.30 10.50
C ILE A 40 -16.58 2.97 9.44
N ILE A 41 -15.91 2.16 8.63
CA ILE A 41 -15.00 2.63 7.59
C ILE A 41 -15.48 2.12 6.25
N PHE A 42 -15.64 3.03 5.30
CA PHE A 42 -15.97 2.71 3.92
C PHE A 42 -14.69 2.67 3.09
N ILE A 43 -14.45 1.54 2.44
CA ILE A 43 -13.33 1.36 1.51
C ILE A 43 -13.93 1.22 0.12
N GLY A 44 -13.84 2.28 -0.68
CA GLY A 44 -14.21 2.23 -2.09
C GLY A 44 -13.09 1.60 -2.92
N GLU A 45 -13.43 0.69 -3.81
CA GLU A 45 -12.49 0.10 -4.76
C GLU A 45 -12.88 0.40 -6.21
N THR A 46 -11.90 0.32 -7.11
CA THR A 46 -12.20 0.07 -8.52
C THR A 46 -12.38 -1.43 -8.68
N HIS A 47 -13.50 -1.86 -9.27
CA HIS A 47 -13.83 -3.28 -9.39
C HIS A 47 -12.74 -4.07 -10.14
N GLN A 48 -12.58 -5.35 -9.78
CA GLN A 48 -11.71 -6.35 -10.43
C GLN A 48 -10.19 -6.14 -10.23
N HIS A 49 -9.78 -5.37 -9.23
CA HIS A 49 -8.38 -5.21 -8.84
C HIS A 49 -8.02 -6.10 -7.65
N VAL A 50 -7.05 -7.00 -7.84
CA VAL A 50 -6.58 -7.93 -6.79
C VAL A 50 -5.95 -7.19 -5.61
N GLU A 51 -5.40 -6.01 -5.86
CA GLU A 51 -4.78 -5.13 -4.88
C GLU A 51 -5.77 -4.72 -3.77
N SER A 52 -7.04 -4.49 -4.13
CA SER A 52 -8.09 -4.13 -3.18
C SER A 52 -8.37 -5.26 -2.19
N VAL A 53 -8.51 -6.49 -2.70
CA VAL A 53 -8.74 -7.68 -1.85
C VAL A 53 -7.55 -7.92 -0.92
N LEU A 54 -6.32 -7.74 -1.42
CA LEU A 54 -5.10 -7.86 -0.61
C LEU A 54 -5.02 -6.77 0.47
N LEU A 55 -5.41 -5.54 0.16
CA LEU A 55 -5.47 -4.45 1.14
C LEU A 55 -6.49 -4.76 2.24
N ILE A 56 -7.72 -5.14 1.88
CA ILE A 56 -8.78 -5.47 2.84
C ILE A 56 -8.33 -6.61 3.76
N LYS A 57 -7.73 -7.66 3.19
CA LYS A 57 -7.18 -8.77 3.97
C LYS A 57 -6.15 -8.29 5.00
N ARG A 58 -5.18 -7.46 4.59
CA ARG A 58 -4.14 -6.93 5.49
C ARG A 58 -4.73 -6.10 6.62
N LEU A 59 -5.73 -5.26 6.34
CA LEU A 59 -6.38 -4.44 7.35
C LEU A 59 -7.15 -5.29 8.38
N ILE A 60 -7.82 -6.35 7.94
CA ILE A 60 -8.51 -7.30 8.83
C ILE A 60 -7.50 -8.06 9.69
N GLU A 61 -6.45 -8.61 9.09
CA GLU A 61 -5.38 -9.33 9.80
C GLU A 61 -4.73 -8.44 10.87
N ALA A 62 -4.42 -7.19 10.52
CA ALA A 62 -3.86 -6.22 11.44
C ALA A 62 -4.82 -5.90 12.61
N SER A 63 -6.11 -5.70 12.33
CA SER A 63 -7.12 -5.45 13.36
C SER A 63 -7.26 -6.65 14.32
N VAL A 64 -7.25 -7.87 13.79
CA VAL A 64 -7.30 -9.10 14.58
C VAL A 64 -6.04 -9.26 15.44
N ASN A 65 -4.86 -8.95 14.90
CA ASN A 65 -3.60 -8.97 15.65
C ASN A 65 -3.60 -7.96 16.81
N ASP A 66 -4.28 -6.83 16.64
CA ASP A 66 -4.52 -5.83 17.69
C ASP A 66 -5.66 -6.22 18.66
N SER A 67 -6.08 -7.51 18.65
CA SER A 67 -7.15 -8.06 19.48
C SER A 67 -8.51 -7.39 19.28
N GLN A 68 -8.75 -6.81 18.09
CA GLN A 68 -10.05 -6.29 17.69
C GLN A 68 -10.88 -7.38 17.01
N CYS A 69 -12.21 -7.23 17.02
CA CYS A 69 -13.15 -8.09 16.32
C CYS A 69 -13.82 -7.31 15.18
N PRO A 70 -13.16 -7.15 14.01
CA PRO A 70 -13.73 -6.40 12.90
C PRO A 70 -14.95 -7.13 12.31
N ILE A 71 -15.97 -6.36 11.91
CA ILE A 71 -17.07 -6.84 11.09
C ILE A 71 -16.82 -6.34 9.67
N LEU A 72 -16.74 -7.27 8.71
CA LEU A 72 -16.60 -6.95 7.29
C LEU A 72 -17.97 -7.00 6.61
N ALA A 73 -18.46 -5.85 6.16
CA ALA A 73 -19.59 -5.77 5.24
C ALA A 73 -19.06 -5.66 3.81
N LEU A 74 -19.65 -6.43 2.88
CA LEU A 74 -19.25 -6.43 1.47
C LEU A 74 -20.38 -5.84 0.62
N GLU A 75 -20.02 -5.05 -0.39
CA GLU A 75 -20.95 -4.65 -1.44
C GLU A 75 -21.17 -5.85 -2.38
N ILE A 76 -22.14 -6.68 -2.04
CA ILE A 76 -22.52 -7.89 -2.78
C ILE A 76 -24.03 -7.95 -2.96
N ASP A 77 -24.48 -8.78 -3.89
CA ASP A 77 -25.90 -9.11 -4.01
C ASP A 77 -26.32 -10.01 -2.83
N ASP A 78 -27.49 -9.75 -2.22
CA ASP A 78 -28.02 -10.51 -1.07
C ASP A 78 -28.07 -12.02 -1.32
N ARG A 79 -28.22 -12.46 -2.58
CA ARG A 79 -28.23 -13.89 -2.95
C ARG A 79 -26.88 -14.57 -2.73
N GLN A 80 -25.79 -13.81 -2.64
CA GLN A 80 -24.43 -14.30 -2.44
C GLN A 80 -24.11 -14.52 -0.96
N GLN A 81 -24.82 -13.87 -0.03
CA GLN A 81 -24.58 -13.98 1.41
C GLN A 81 -24.63 -15.44 1.90
N GLY A 82 -25.66 -16.19 1.48
CA GLY A 82 -25.82 -17.58 1.89
C GLY A 82 -24.72 -18.54 1.39
N ALA A 83 -23.94 -18.15 0.36
CA ALA A 83 -22.77 -18.91 -0.06
C ALA A 83 -21.54 -18.55 0.80
N ILE A 84 -21.40 -17.28 1.19
CA ILE A 84 -20.33 -16.79 2.07
C ILE A 84 -20.48 -17.39 3.47
N ASP A 85 -21.69 -17.36 4.02
CA ASP A 85 -21.99 -17.89 5.36
C ASP A 85 -21.68 -19.40 5.50
N LYS A 86 -21.66 -20.14 4.39
CA LYS A 86 -21.30 -21.56 4.37
C LYS A 86 -19.80 -21.82 4.26
N ALA A 87 -19.05 -20.85 3.75
CA ALA A 87 -17.61 -20.96 3.54
C ALA A 87 -16.80 -20.51 4.77
N MET A 88 -17.41 -19.69 5.62
CA MET A 88 -16.91 -19.28 6.94
C MET A 88 -17.20 -20.35 8.00
#